data_AF-A0A3N5YDT7-F1
#
_entry.id   AF-A0A3N5YDT7-F1
#
_cell.length_a   1.000
_cell.length_b   1.000
_cell.length_c   1.000
_cell.angle_alpha   90.00
_cell.angle_beta   90.00
_cell.angle_gamma   90.00
#
_symmetry.space_group_name_H-M   'P 1'
#
loop_
_entity.id
_entity.type
_entity.pdbx_description
1 polymer ?
#
loop_
_entity_poly.entity_id
_entity_poly.type
_entity_poly.pdbx_seq_one_letter_code
_entity_poly.pdbx_strand_id
1 'polypeptide(L)'
;EDTTKTGGTFLIEKEPDPSAVWARPSDPHTEWLGGSGSTYKAEALKGSLLNDLFLAAALRRARDTGWVVQTSPYEGGSDHSIFLQAGIPASLATHFTDRYYHTNLDRADKTSPAVMANVGISVATTAMLLASASETDALAVAELVAEAARRRLALESRQSAAFIAEASNKAAAEAGERVLRDAWVAWYTRALESVLELPISPAGDVLERRVRGAIEELRTEK
;
A
#
# COMPACT_ATOMS: atom_id res chain seq x y z
N GLU A 1 -6.74 -21.57 4.25
CA GLU A 1 -7.34 -22.93 4.13
C GLU A 1 -8.75 -22.81 3.57
N ASP A 2 -9.13 -23.67 2.62
CA ASP A 2 -10.22 -23.57 1.61
C ASP A 2 -10.80 -22.16 1.34
N THR A 3 -10.17 -21.38 0.44
CA THR A 3 -10.46 -19.95 0.17
C THR A 3 -11.06 -19.53 -1.19
N THR A 4 -11.68 -20.31 -2.07
CA THR A 4 -12.16 -21.68 -2.02
C THR A 4 -11.40 -22.50 -3.08
N LYS A 5 -10.57 -23.41 -2.58
CA LYS A 5 -9.66 -24.38 -3.21
C LYS A 5 -8.58 -23.83 -4.15
N THR A 6 -7.46 -23.26 -3.74
CA THR A 6 -6.82 -23.06 -2.44
C THR A 6 -5.97 -21.78 -2.48
N GLY A 7 -6.36 -20.80 -3.31
CA GLY A 7 -5.65 -19.52 -3.38
C GLY A 7 -5.89 -18.78 -2.08
N GLY A 8 -4.91 -18.82 -1.16
CA GLY A 8 -4.95 -18.18 0.16
C GLY A 8 -5.48 -16.75 0.11
N THR A 9 -5.76 -16.14 1.27
CA THR A 9 -6.34 -14.80 1.27
C THR A 9 -5.46 -13.86 0.45
N PHE A 10 -6.05 -13.24 -0.56
CA PHE A 10 -5.32 -12.36 -1.45
C PHE A 10 -4.80 -11.16 -0.68
N LEU A 11 -3.51 -10.91 -0.86
CA LEU A 11 -2.77 -9.84 -0.24
C LEU A 11 -2.13 -8.99 -1.34
N ILE A 12 -2.18 -7.67 -1.15
CA ILE A 12 -1.25 -6.76 -1.80
C ILE A 12 -0.14 -6.51 -0.79
N GLU A 13 1.03 -7.10 -1.03
CA GLU A 13 2.24 -6.64 -0.37
C GLU A 13 2.59 -5.28 -0.97
N LYS A 14 2.46 -4.28 -0.11
CA LYS A 14 2.62 -2.87 -0.47
C LYS A 14 4.07 -2.58 -0.83
N GLU A 15 4.27 -1.57 -1.68
CA GLU A 15 5.56 -0.90 -1.74
C GLU A 15 5.92 -0.38 -0.33
N PRO A 16 7.22 -0.25 0.01
CA PRO A 16 7.65 0.17 1.34
C PRO A 16 7.04 1.51 1.76
N ASP A 17 6.13 1.42 2.73
CA ASP A 17 5.56 2.54 3.47
C ASP A 17 6.02 2.46 4.94
N PRO A 18 5.69 3.44 5.80
CA PRO A 18 6.12 3.39 7.20
C PRO A 18 5.71 2.12 7.95
N SER A 19 4.67 1.39 7.55
CA SER A 19 4.32 0.10 8.18
C SER A 19 5.37 -1.00 7.97
N ALA A 20 6.25 -0.85 6.97
CA ALA A 20 7.39 -1.72 6.76
C ALA A 20 8.50 -1.53 7.82
N VAL A 21 8.53 -0.37 8.50
CA VAL A 21 9.56 0.01 9.49
C VAL A 21 8.99 0.00 10.90
N TRP A 22 7.77 0.51 11.08
CA TRP A 22 7.08 0.58 12.36
C TRP A 22 5.86 -0.34 12.35
N ALA A 23 5.97 -1.46 13.06
CA ALA A 23 4.88 -2.43 13.14
C ALA A 23 3.61 -1.80 13.72
N ARG A 24 2.48 -2.13 13.11
CA ARG A 24 1.14 -1.68 13.51
C ARG A 24 0.16 -2.85 13.48
N PRO A 25 -0.73 -2.98 14.47
CA PRO A 25 -1.78 -4.00 14.44
C PRO A 25 -2.70 -3.93 13.21
N SER A 26 -2.81 -2.75 12.58
CA SER A 26 -3.57 -2.50 11.36
C SER A 26 -2.88 -2.99 10.08
N ASP A 27 -1.57 -3.24 10.13
CA ASP A 27 -0.78 -3.75 9.01
C ASP A 27 0.04 -4.95 9.49
N PRO A 28 -0.61 -6.10 9.73
CA PRO A 28 0.10 -7.29 10.18
C PRO A 28 1.07 -7.78 9.09
N HIS A 29 2.31 -8.02 9.50
CA HIS A 29 3.30 -8.76 8.71
C HIS A 29 2.85 -10.22 8.58
N THR A 30 3.18 -10.85 7.45
CA THR A 30 2.94 -12.28 7.25
C THR A 30 3.99 -13.12 7.98
N GLU A 31 3.84 -14.43 7.95
CA GLU A 31 4.82 -15.36 8.53
C GLU A 31 6.11 -15.49 7.68
N TRP A 32 6.19 -14.83 6.52
CA TRP A 32 7.31 -14.94 5.56
C TRP A 32 8.68 -14.73 6.17
N LEU A 33 8.85 -13.65 6.92
CA LEU A 33 10.08 -13.35 7.67
C LEU A 33 9.99 -13.79 9.13
N GLY A 34 9.28 -14.89 9.42
CA GLY A 34 9.02 -15.35 10.78
C GLY A 34 8.25 -14.33 11.64
N GLY A 35 7.46 -13.46 11.00
CA GLY A 35 6.75 -12.35 11.64
C GLY A 35 7.66 -11.23 12.18
N SER A 36 8.97 -11.25 11.89
CA SER A 36 9.96 -10.30 12.42
C SER A 36 9.92 -8.91 11.76
N GLY A 37 9.03 -8.71 10.79
CA GLY A 37 8.93 -7.47 10.04
C GLY A 37 9.99 -7.36 8.94
N SER A 38 9.91 -6.27 8.18
CA SER A 38 10.89 -5.98 7.13
C SER A 38 12.16 -5.36 7.71
N THR A 39 13.32 -5.58 7.09
CA THR A 39 14.57 -4.88 7.43
C THR A 39 14.68 -3.50 6.77
N TYR A 40 13.56 -2.97 6.27
CA TYR A 40 13.55 -1.69 5.57
C TYR A 40 13.86 -0.55 6.54
N LYS A 41 14.52 0.49 6.03
CA LYS A 41 14.94 1.64 6.83
C LYS A 41 14.09 2.85 6.48
N ALA A 42 13.82 3.68 7.49
CA ALA A 42 13.02 4.89 7.32
C ALA A 42 13.53 5.80 6.20
N GLU A 43 14.85 5.92 6.03
CA GLU A 43 15.47 6.80 5.04
C GLU A 43 15.34 6.29 3.60
N ALA A 44 15.00 5.01 3.42
CA ALA A 44 14.80 4.39 2.12
C ALA A 44 13.35 4.50 1.63
N LEU A 45 12.42 4.93 2.48
CA LEU A 45 11.00 5.06 2.14
C LEU A 45 10.79 6.06 1.00
N LYS A 46 10.05 5.63 -0.03
CA LYS A 46 9.69 6.42 -1.20
C LYS A 46 8.23 6.17 -1.53
N GLY A 47 7.37 7.12 -1.18
CA GLY A 47 5.95 6.98 -1.46
C GLY A 47 5.62 7.22 -2.91
N SER A 48 4.70 6.42 -3.44
CA SER A 48 4.08 6.61 -4.73
C SER A 48 2.57 6.38 -4.65
N LEU A 49 1.87 6.76 -5.71
CA LEU A 49 0.43 6.52 -5.86
C LEU A 49 0.09 5.02 -5.96
N LEU A 50 1.07 4.14 -6.19
CA LEU A 50 0.84 2.75 -6.59
C LEU A 50 0.12 1.93 -5.52
N ASN A 51 0.47 2.09 -4.24
CA ASN A 51 -0.18 1.38 -3.13
C ASN A 51 -1.69 1.63 -3.12
N ASP A 52 -2.08 2.90 -3.08
CA ASP A 52 -3.48 3.30 -2.97
C ASP A 52 -4.24 3.03 -4.26
N LEU A 53 -3.62 3.27 -5.42
CA LEU A 53 -4.24 3.02 -6.72
C LEU A 53 -4.52 1.53 -6.93
N PHE A 54 -3.55 0.66 -6.68
CA PHE A 54 -3.74 -0.77 -6.88
C PHE A 54 -4.75 -1.35 -5.89
N LEU A 55 -4.70 -0.93 -4.62
CA LEU A 55 -5.70 -1.29 -3.63
C LEU A 55 -7.10 -0.83 -4.04
N ALA A 56 -7.24 0.39 -4.56
CA ALA A 56 -8.52 0.91 -5.03
C ALA A 56 -9.10 0.08 -6.19
N ALA A 57 -8.27 -0.33 -7.15
CA ALA A 57 -8.68 -1.20 -8.26
C ALA A 57 -9.11 -2.59 -7.76
N ALA A 58 -8.38 -3.16 -6.80
CA ALA A 58 -8.73 -4.44 -6.18
C ALA A 58 -10.04 -4.35 -5.38
N LEU A 59 -10.21 -3.31 -4.55
CA LEU A 59 -11.43 -3.08 -3.78
C LEU A 59 -12.64 -2.77 -4.67
N ARG A 60 -12.45 -2.08 -5.80
CA ARG A 60 -13.51 -1.88 -6.80
C ARG A 60 -13.99 -3.22 -7.36
N ARG A 61 -13.07 -4.14 -7.68
CA ARG A 61 -13.39 -5.50 -8.15
C ARG A 61 -14.09 -6.31 -7.06
N ALA A 62 -13.59 -6.24 -5.83
CA ALA A 62 -14.16 -6.91 -4.67
C ALA A 62 -15.63 -6.57 -4.42
N ARG A 63 -16.04 -5.31 -4.66
CA ARG A 63 -17.45 -4.90 -4.54
C ARG A 63 -18.40 -5.67 -5.46
N ASP A 64 -17.94 -6.10 -6.63
CA ASP A 64 -18.77 -6.81 -7.60
C ASP A 64 -18.78 -8.32 -7.37
N THR A 65 -17.71 -8.87 -6.78
CA THR A 65 -17.49 -10.31 -6.70
C THR A 65 -17.54 -10.89 -5.29
N GLY A 66 -17.57 -10.04 -4.26
CA GLY A 66 -17.40 -10.46 -2.86
C GLY A 66 -15.99 -10.97 -2.55
N TRP A 67 -14.99 -10.63 -3.37
CA TRP A 67 -13.61 -11.08 -3.18
C TRP A 67 -12.97 -10.37 -1.98
N VAL A 68 -12.31 -11.14 -1.11
CA VAL A 68 -11.59 -10.58 0.05
C VAL A 68 -10.22 -10.09 -0.41
N VAL A 69 -9.97 -8.79 -0.22
CA VAL A 69 -8.69 -8.15 -0.50
C VAL A 69 -8.10 -7.68 0.81
N GLN A 70 -6.87 -8.09 1.09
CA GLN A 70 -6.08 -7.65 2.23
C GLN A 70 -4.77 -7.01 1.74
N THR A 71 -4.05 -6.38 2.65
CA THR A 71 -2.72 -5.82 2.41
C THR A 71 -1.76 -6.29 3.49
N SER A 72 -0.49 -6.43 3.14
CA SER A 72 0.61 -6.57 4.10
C SER A 72 1.60 -5.42 3.92
N PRO A 73 2.38 -5.06 4.96
CA PRO A 73 3.60 -4.30 4.79
C PRO A 73 4.55 -4.96 3.79
N TYR A 74 5.51 -4.20 3.27
CA TYR A 74 6.60 -4.74 2.49
C TYR A 74 7.40 -5.75 3.32
N GLU A 75 7.69 -6.93 2.76
CA GLU A 75 8.49 -7.99 3.38
C GLU A 75 9.59 -8.50 2.43
N GLY A 76 9.48 -8.21 1.14
CA GLY A 76 10.46 -8.57 0.12
C GLY A 76 10.48 -10.06 -0.20
N GLY A 77 11.61 -10.55 -0.72
CA GLY A 77 11.77 -11.96 -1.08
C GLY A 77 11.24 -12.33 -2.48
N SER A 78 10.85 -11.33 -3.29
CA SER A 78 10.46 -11.52 -4.69
C SER A 78 11.02 -10.39 -5.57
N ASP A 79 10.85 -10.47 -6.89
CA ASP A 79 11.53 -9.62 -7.87
C ASP A 79 11.12 -8.14 -7.80
N HIS A 80 9.96 -7.83 -7.22
CA HIS A 80 9.52 -6.45 -6.99
C HIS A 80 10.55 -5.64 -6.16
N SER A 81 11.32 -6.30 -5.28
CA SER A 81 12.42 -5.70 -4.53
C SER A 81 13.51 -5.09 -5.44
N ILE A 82 13.77 -5.68 -6.61
CA ILE A 82 14.80 -5.19 -7.54
C ILE A 82 14.35 -3.89 -8.21
N PHE A 83 13.07 -3.79 -8.57
CA PHE A 83 12.49 -2.54 -9.08
C PHE A 83 12.55 -1.42 -8.03
N LEU A 84 12.21 -1.74 -6.78
CA LEU A 84 12.30 -0.80 -5.66
C LEU A 84 13.74 -0.32 -5.41
N GLN A 85 14.74 -1.21 -5.51
CA GLN A 85 16.16 -0.83 -5.42
C GLN A 85 16.58 0.12 -6.56
N ALA A 86 16.00 -0.04 -7.75
CA ALA A 86 16.19 0.87 -8.88
C ALA A 86 15.38 2.17 -8.76
N GLY A 87 14.57 2.34 -7.71
CA GLY A 87 13.73 3.51 -7.51
C GLY A 87 12.43 3.50 -8.31
N ILE A 88 12.04 2.34 -8.85
CA ILE A 88 10.79 2.16 -9.58
C ILE A 88 9.73 1.65 -8.60
N PRO A 89 8.57 2.33 -8.46
CA PRO A 89 7.46 1.85 -7.65
C PRO A 89 7.04 0.42 -8.03
N ALA A 90 6.91 -0.46 -7.05
CA ALA A 90 6.47 -1.83 -7.28
C ALA A 90 5.77 -2.40 -6.03
N SER A 91 4.69 -3.14 -6.27
CA SER A 91 3.94 -3.90 -5.28
C SER A 91 3.77 -5.34 -5.74
N LEU A 92 3.42 -6.25 -4.82
CA LEU A 92 3.28 -7.66 -5.11
C LEU A 92 1.86 -8.14 -4.79
N ALA A 93 1.17 -8.63 -5.82
CA ALA A 93 -0.06 -9.40 -5.70
C ALA A 93 0.29 -10.83 -5.25
N THR A 94 -0.11 -11.21 -4.04
CA THR A 94 0.32 -12.46 -3.40
C THR A 94 -0.82 -13.14 -2.63
N HIS A 95 -0.55 -14.35 -2.15
CA HIS A 95 -1.39 -15.16 -1.28
C HIS A 95 -0.55 -15.81 -0.17
N PHE A 96 0.60 -15.19 0.14
CA PHE A 96 1.59 -15.73 1.05
C PHE A 96 1.17 -15.56 2.53
N THR A 97 1.38 -16.54 3.42
CA THR A 97 1.89 -17.90 3.22
C THR A 97 0.83 -18.82 2.59
N ASP A 98 1.14 -19.41 1.43
CA ASP A 98 0.26 -20.45 0.86
C ASP A 98 0.54 -21.82 1.49
N ARG A 99 -0.52 -22.59 1.77
CA ARG A 99 -0.42 -23.91 2.41
C ARG A 99 0.43 -24.91 1.63
N TYR A 100 0.42 -24.83 0.29
CA TYR A 100 1.10 -25.80 -0.57
C TYR A 100 2.44 -25.30 -1.10
N TYR A 101 2.84 -24.08 -0.73
CA TYR A 101 4.11 -23.49 -1.11
C TYR A 101 5.29 -24.45 -0.86
N HIS A 102 6.14 -24.65 -1.87
CA HIS A 102 7.31 -25.54 -1.84
C HIS A 102 7.01 -27.02 -1.49
N THR A 103 5.80 -27.50 -1.77
CA THR A 103 5.44 -28.91 -1.58
C THR A 103 5.13 -29.61 -2.91
N ASN A 104 5.21 -30.94 -2.94
CA ASN A 104 4.76 -31.75 -4.08
C ASN A 104 3.22 -31.78 -4.27
N LEU A 105 2.49 -31.05 -3.43
CA LEU A 105 1.04 -30.85 -3.49
C LEU A 105 0.66 -29.54 -4.19
N ASP A 106 1.61 -28.66 -4.50
CA ASP A 106 1.39 -27.50 -5.37
C ASP A 106 1.12 -27.98 -6.80
N ARG A 107 -0.17 -27.99 -7.17
CA ARG A 107 -0.69 -28.59 -8.39
C ARG A 107 -1.77 -27.69 -8.97
N ALA A 108 -2.10 -27.87 -10.25
CA ALA A 108 -3.06 -27.02 -10.95
C ALA A 108 -4.44 -26.93 -10.26
N ASP A 109 -4.88 -27.98 -9.54
CA ASP A 109 -6.13 -27.99 -8.79
C ASP A 109 -6.08 -27.16 -7.49
N LYS A 110 -4.94 -26.53 -7.18
CA LYS A 110 -4.71 -25.59 -6.07
C LYS A 110 -4.80 -24.12 -6.49
N THR A 111 -4.85 -23.86 -7.79
CA THR A 111 -5.00 -22.51 -8.34
C THR A 111 -6.47 -22.17 -8.52
N SER A 112 -6.99 -21.20 -7.76
CA SER A 112 -8.39 -20.77 -7.89
C SER A 112 -8.58 -19.93 -9.17
N PRO A 113 -9.41 -20.37 -10.15
CA PRO A 113 -9.65 -19.61 -11.37
C PRO A 113 -10.34 -18.26 -11.10
N ALA A 114 -11.22 -18.21 -10.09
CA ALA A 114 -11.92 -17.00 -9.71
C ALA A 114 -10.97 -15.94 -9.15
N VAL A 115 -10.02 -16.35 -8.28
CA VAL A 115 -8.99 -15.44 -7.76
C VAL A 115 -8.09 -14.96 -8.90
N MET A 116 -7.63 -15.86 -9.78
CA MET A 116 -6.82 -15.47 -10.94
C MET A 116 -7.51 -14.44 -11.83
N ALA A 117 -8.82 -14.61 -12.07
CA ALA A 117 -9.60 -13.63 -12.83
C ALA A 117 -9.68 -12.27 -12.11
N ASN A 118 -9.87 -12.26 -10.80
CA ASN A 118 -9.92 -11.01 -10.02
C ASN A 118 -8.57 -10.28 -10.02
N VAL A 119 -7.48 -11.00 -9.74
CA VAL A 119 -6.12 -10.46 -9.76
C VAL A 119 -5.77 -9.92 -11.15
N GLY A 120 -5.99 -10.72 -12.20
CA GLY A 120 -5.71 -10.32 -13.58
C GLY A 120 -6.47 -9.06 -14.00
N ILE A 121 -7.75 -8.97 -13.66
CA ILE A 121 -8.58 -7.79 -13.97
C ILE A 121 -8.11 -6.56 -13.18
N SER A 122 -7.81 -6.69 -11.89
CA SER A 122 -7.34 -5.58 -11.07
C SER A 122 -5.97 -5.06 -11.55
N VAL A 123 -5.02 -5.96 -11.82
CA VAL A 123 -3.69 -5.60 -12.36
C VAL A 123 -3.83 -4.95 -13.73
N ALA A 124 -4.61 -5.53 -14.65
CA ALA A 124 -4.81 -4.96 -15.99
C ALA A 124 -5.49 -3.59 -15.95
N THR A 125 -6.45 -3.39 -15.03
CA THR A 125 -7.13 -2.09 -14.84
C THR A 125 -6.14 -1.04 -14.35
N THR A 126 -5.33 -1.36 -13.33
CA THR A 126 -4.30 -0.46 -12.82
C THR A 126 -3.27 -0.13 -13.91
N ALA A 127 -2.77 -1.15 -14.62
CA ALA A 127 -1.79 -0.97 -15.70
C ALA A 127 -2.34 -0.12 -16.86
N MET A 128 -3.60 -0.34 -17.25
CA MET A 128 -4.25 0.46 -18.29
C MET A 128 -4.38 1.92 -17.85
N LEU A 129 -4.82 2.19 -16.61
CA LEU A 129 -4.89 3.55 -16.10
C LEU A 129 -3.51 4.23 -16.07
N LEU A 130 -2.49 3.55 -15.55
CA LEU A 130 -1.11 4.07 -15.51
C LEU A 130 -0.58 4.40 -16.91
N ALA A 131 -0.95 3.62 -17.93
CA ALA A 131 -0.46 3.80 -19.30
C ALA A 131 -1.25 4.83 -20.12
N SER A 132 -2.47 5.18 -19.72
CA SER A 132 -3.38 5.98 -20.56
C SER A 132 -4.11 7.11 -19.83
N ALA A 133 -3.73 7.44 -18.60
CA ALA A 133 -4.44 8.45 -17.81
C ALA A 133 -4.44 9.82 -18.49
N SER A 134 -5.62 10.44 -18.51
CA SER A 134 -5.80 11.86 -18.79
C SER A 134 -5.53 12.71 -17.54
N GLU A 135 -5.51 14.03 -17.69
CA GLU A 135 -5.46 14.93 -16.53
C GLU A 135 -6.69 14.78 -15.62
N THR A 136 -7.87 14.48 -16.19
CA THR A 136 -9.08 14.20 -15.39
C THR A 136 -8.92 12.93 -14.56
N ASP A 137 -8.31 11.89 -15.12
CA ASP A 137 -8.01 10.66 -14.37
C ASP A 137 -7.01 10.94 -13.25
N ALA A 138 -5.96 11.71 -13.53
CA ALA A 138 -4.98 12.08 -12.52
C ALA A 138 -5.56 12.95 -11.40
N LEU A 139 -6.51 13.85 -11.69
CA LEU A 139 -7.25 14.57 -10.67
C LEU A 139 -8.04 13.62 -9.75
N ALA A 140 -8.69 12.60 -10.32
CA ALA A 140 -9.40 11.60 -9.54
C ALA A 140 -8.44 10.74 -8.69
N VAL A 141 -7.25 10.42 -9.21
CA VAL A 141 -6.21 9.71 -8.44
C VAL A 141 -5.63 10.61 -7.34
N ALA A 142 -5.45 11.90 -7.57
CA ALA A 142 -5.00 12.84 -6.52
C ALA A 142 -5.99 12.88 -5.35
N GLU A 143 -7.30 12.90 -5.63
CA GLU A 143 -8.35 12.79 -4.60
C GLU A 143 -8.29 11.46 -3.85
N LEU A 144 -8.10 10.36 -4.59
CA LEU A 144 -7.99 9.02 -4.02
C LEU A 144 -6.83 8.92 -3.03
N VAL A 145 -5.63 9.37 -3.44
CA VAL A 145 -4.42 9.34 -2.59
C VAL A 145 -4.58 10.30 -1.40
N ALA A 146 -5.16 11.49 -1.60
CA ALA A 146 -5.39 12.44 -0.51
C ALA A 146 -6.37 11.87 0.54
N GLU A 147 -7.42 11.19 0.12
CA GLU A 147 -8.36 10.52 1.03
C GLU A 147 -7.71 9.34 1.76
N ALA A 148 -6.88 8.55 1.07
CA ALA A 148 -6.11 7.49 1.72
C ALA A 148 -5.16 8.06 2.79
N ALA A 149 -4.47 9.16 2.49
CA ALA A 149 -3.58 9.86 3.40
C ALA A 149 -4.30 10.33 4.67
N ARG A 150 -5.45 11.03 4.53
CA ARG A 150 -6.27 11.45 5.68
C ARG A 150 -6.72 10.28 6.53
N ARG A 151 -7.21 9.20 5.90
CA ARG A 151 -7.63 7.99 6.62
C ARG A 151 -6.47 7.36 7.38
N ARG A 152 -5.29 7.30 6.76
CA ARG A 152 -4.11 6.72 7.39
C ARG A 152 -3.65 7.56 8.57
N LEU A 153 -3.51 8.88 8.42
CA LEU A 153 -3.11 9.76 9.52
C LEU A 153 -4.12 9.74 10.67
N ALA A 154 -5.42 9.72 10.37
CA ALA A 154 -6.46 9.59 11.40
C ALA A 154 -6.40 8.23 12.13
N LEU A 155 -6.08 7.15 11.40
CA LEU A 155 -5.88 5.81 11.98
C LEU A 155 -4.65 5.80 12.89
N GLU A 156 -3.52 6.33 12.43
CA GLU A 156 -2.30 6.44 13.22
C GLU A 156 -2.52 7.26 14.47
N SER A 157 -3.17 8.43 14.39
CA SER A 157 -3.48 9.25 15.56
C SER A 157 -4.19 8.44 16.67
N ARG A 158 -5.17 7.59 16.30
CA ARG A 158 -5.85 6.71 17.26
C ARG A 158 -4.93 5.61 17.81
N GLN A 159 -4.12 4.98 16.96
CA GLN A 159 -3.21 3.91 17.38
C GLN A 159 -2.05 4.44 18.25
N SER A 160 -1.46 5.57 17.88
CA SER A 160 -0.46 6.30 18.65
C SER A 160 -0.97 6.66 20.04
N ALA A 161 -2.20 7.17 20.15
CA ALA A 161 -2.79 7.51 21.44
C ALA A 161 -2.92 6.29 22.37
N ALA A 162 -3.36 5.14 21.83
CA ALA A 162 -3.42 3.89 22.58
C ALA A 162 -2.02 3.40 22.98
N PHE A 163 -1.06 3.41 22.05
CA PHE A 163 0.32 2.99 22.30
C PHE A 163 1.01 3.85 23.38
N ILE A 164 0.84 5.17 23.33
CA ILE A 164 1.39 6.10 24.34
C ILE A 164 0.74 5.88 25.71
N ALA A 165 -0.57 5.60 25.75
CA ALA A 165 -1.28 5.38 27.01
C ALA A 165 -0.76 4.14 27.76
N GLU A 166 -0.37 3.10 27.03
CA GLU A 166 0.15 1.84 27.57
C GLU A 166 1.67 1.86 27.81
N ALA A 167 2.38 2.85 27.28
CA ALA A 167 3.84 2.93 27.38
C ALA A 167 4.33 3.24 28.80
N SER A 168 5.32 2.47 29.26
CA SER A 168 6.02 2.69 30.53
C SER A 168 6.83 4.00 30.53
N ASN A 169 7.33 4.43 29.37
CA ASN A 169 7.99 5.72 29.16
C ASN A 169 7.22 6.55 28.13
N LYS A 170 6.30 7.40 28.61
CA LYS A 170 5.44 8.24 27.77
C LYS A 170 6.23 9.21 26.88
N ALA A 171 7.25 9.87 27.42
CA ALA A 171 8.03 10.84 26.65
C ALA A 171 8.76 10.19 25.46
N ALA A 172 9.30 8.99 25.67
CA ALA A 172 9.93 8.21 24.59
C ALA A 172 8.90 7.73 23.56
N ALA A 173 7.73 7.25 24.01
CA ALA A 173 6.66 6.83 23.12
C ALA A 173 6.14 7.99 22.27
N GLU A 174 5.86 9.15 22.88
CA GLU A 174 5.45 10.36 22.18
C GLU A 174 6.49 10.81 21.14
N ALA A 175 7.79 10.71 21.46
CA ALA A 175 8.85 11.03 20.51
C ALA A 175 8.86 10.06 19.31
N GLY A 176 8.70 8.75 19.56
CA GLY A 176 8.61 7.74 18.51
C GLY A 176 7.38 7.92 17.61
N GLU A 177 6.21 8.19 18.20
CA GLU A 177 4.98 8.42 17.45
C GLU A 177 5.03 9.69 16.60
N ARG A 178 5.73 10.75 17.06
CA ARG A 178 6.01 11.93 16.21
C ARG A 178 6.85 11.55 14.98
N VAL A 179 7.91 10.76 15.17
CA VAL A 179 8.74 10.29 14.05
C VAL A 179 7.94 9.46 13.05
N LEU A 180 7.08 8.56 13.52
CA LEU A 180 6.21 7.79 12.63
C LEU A 180 5.23 8.68 11.86
N ARG A 181 4.58 9.63 12.56
CA ARG A 181 3.64 10.56 11.92
C ARG A 181 4.34 11.37 10.83
N ASP A 182 5.54 11.88 11.12
CA ASP A 182 6.35 12.64 10.17
C ASP A 182 6.76 11.78 8.98
N ALA A 183 7.08 10.50 9.20
CA ALA A 183 7.37 9.54 8.13
C ALA A 183 6.14 9.30 7.23
N TRP A 184 4.93 9.18 7.79
CA TRP A 184 3.69 9.08 7.00
C TRP A 184 3.40 10.34 6.19
N VAL A 185 3.57 11.53 6.77
CA VAL A 185 3.38 12.78 6.03
C VAL A 185 4.41 12.90 4.91
N ALA A 186 5.67 12.55 5.16
CA ALA A 186 6.71 12.56 4.13
C ALA A 186 6.41 11.55 3.02
N TRP A 187 5.97 10.34 3.37
CA TRP A 187 5.61 9.31 2.41
C TRP A 187 4.42 9.73 1.54
N TYR A 188 3.32 10.21 2.13
CA TYR A 188 2.15 10.66 1.36
C TYR A 188 2.39 11.95 0.57
N THR A 189 3.31 12.82 1.02
CA THR A 189 3.76 13.95 0.20
C THR A 189 4.34 13.43 -1.13
N ARG A 190 5.23 12.44 -1.08
CA ARG A 190 5.82 11.82 -2.27
C ARG A 190 4.78 11.07 -3.11
N ALA A 191 3.85 10.37 -2.46
CA ALA A 191 2.76 9.68 -3.15
C ALA A 191 1.89 10.66 -3.95
N LEU A 192 1.52 11.80 -3.37
CA LEU A 192 0.78 12.86 -4.05
C LEU A 192 1.59 13.51 -5.17
N GLU A 193 2.89 13.78 -4.94
CA GLU A 193 3.79 14.30 -5.98
C GLU A 193 3.89 13.36 -7.18
N SER A 194 3.92 12.03 -6.95
CA SER A 194 3.98 11.05 -8.04
C SER A 194 2.75 11.06 -8.96
N VAL A 195 1.61 11.59 -8.51
CA VAL A 195 0.41 11.75 -9.34
C VAL A 195 0.63 12.74 -10.49
N LEU A 196 1.59 13.68 -10.36
CA LEU A 196 1.94 14.62 -11.42
C LEU A 196 2.55 13.94 -12.66
N GLU A 197 3.11 12.74 -12.49
CA GLU A 197 3.69 11.95 -13.58
C GLU A 197 2.66 11.03 -14.27
N LEU A 198 1.45 10.94 -13.73
CA LEU A 198 0.43 10.01 -14.20
C LEU A 198 -0.18 10.37 -15.58
N PRO A 199 -0.52 11.64 -15.88
CA PRO A 199 -1.14 11.93 -17.17
C PRO A 199 -0.15 11.70 -18.34
N ILE A 200 -0.66 11.19 -19.47
CA ILE A 200 0.15 10.98 -20.69
C ILE A 200 0.62 12.28 -21.36
N SER A 201 0.07 13.42 -20.94
CA SER A 201 0.48 14.77 -21.33
C SER A 201 1.05 15.47 -20.10
N PRO A 202 1.90 16.51 -20.25
CA PRO A 202 2.41 17.26 -19.12
C PRO A 202 1.29 17.70 -18.17
N ALA A 203 1.51 17.54 -16.86
CA ALA A 203 0.55 17.96 -15.84
C ALA A 203 0.17 19.44 -16.02
N GLY A 204 -1.14 19.73 -16.03
CA GLY A 204 -1.63 21.10 -16.09
C GLY A 204 -1.67 21.76 -14.72
N ASP A 205 -1.79 23.09 -14.72
CA ASP A 205 -1.80 23.89 -13.47
C ASP A 205 -2.95 23.49 -12.51
N VAL A 206 -4.04 22.92 -13.04
CA VAL A 206 -5.17 22.49 -12.22
C VAL A 206 -4.76 21.31 -11.36
N LEU A 207 -4.15 20.29 -11.97
CA LEU A 207 -3.61 19.14 -11.25
C LEU A 207 -2.50 19.55 -10.27
N GLU A 208 -1.57 20.40 -10.69
CA GLU A 208 -0.49 20.88 -9.80
C GLU A 208 -1.03 21.60 -8.55
N ARG A 209 -2.01 22.50 -8.74
CA ARG A 209 -2.65 23.18 -7.61
C ARG A 209 -3.39 22.20 -6.70
N ARG A 210 -4.05 21.19 -7.27
CA ARG A 210 -4.78 20.19 -6.49
C ARG A 210 -3.85 19.36 -5.62
N VAL A 211 -2.75 18.86 -6.20
CA VAL A 211 -1.71 18.08 -5.50
C VAL A 211 -1.07 18.93 -4.41
N ARG A 212 -0.68 20.18 -4.72
CA ARG A 212 -0.10 21.10 -3.73
C ARG A 212 -1.07 21.37 -2.58
N GLY A 213 -2.35 21.59 -2.87
CA GLY A 213 -3.38 21.77 -1.85
C GLY A 213 -3.50 20.57 -0.92
N ALA A 214 -3.53 19.35 -1.47
CA ALA A 214 -3.55 18.12 -0.67
C ALA A 214 -2.31 18.00 0.24
N ILE A 215 -1.12 18.34 -0.27
CA ILE A 215 0.12 18.28 0.52
C ILE A 215 0.08 19.28 1.69
N GLU A 216 -0.41 20.50 1.47
CA GLU A 216 -0.53 21.50 2.53
C GLU A 216 -1.59 21.11 3.58
N GLU A 217 -2.69 20.49 3.17
CA GLU A 217 -3.68 19.91 4.09
C GLU A 217 -3.04 18.85 5.01
N LEU A 218 -2.24 17.91 4.46
CA LEU A 218 -1.56 16.87 5.25
C LEU A 218 -0.56 17.42 6.29
N ARG A 219 0.09 18.54 5.97
CA ARG A 219 1.06 19.18 6.87
C ARG A 219 0.39 19.96 8.00
N THR A 220 -0.86 20.38 7.79
CA THR A 220 -1.60 21.23 8.73
C THR A 220 -2.54 20.45 9.64
N GLU A 221 -2.92 19.22 9.28
CA GLU A 221 -3.62 18.28 10.17
C GLU A 221 -2.75 17.99 11.41
N LYS A 222 -3.13 18.55 12.57
CA LYS A 222 -2.47 18.31 13.86
C LYS A 222 -2.93 17.00 14.49
#